data_AF-A0A915ZE35-F1
#
_entry.id   AF-A0A915ZE35-F1
#
_cell.length_a   1.000
_cell.length_b   1.000
_cell.length_c   1.000
_cell.angle_alpha   90.00
_cell.angle_beta   90.00
_cell.angle_gamma   90.00
#
_symmetry.space_group_name_H-M   'P 1'
#
loop_
_entity.id
_entity.type
_entity.pdbx_description
1 polymer ?
#
loop_
_entity_poly.entity_id
_entity_poly.type
_entity_poly.pdbx_seq_one_letter_code
_entity_poly.pdbx_strand_id
1 'polypeptide(L)'
;MSHYTELSPQEKGKILAFIDKYKKTGKTENLSHSGQPSALNDNEKNALINEVTKNRHEPLHEVINKLKLSCSLTTAKQTLYDAEIHSHIATKKPFISKRHASACISWCEKYKEKTARNWVQVIFSDESSIEIGKHDQKSVMVWECFVGGIKGPLIFCENKEGNEKINSNTYVRILNKHLHPFHHTVCELTGKAATFQQNNASIHTTKITKD
;
A
#
# COMPACT_ATOMS: atom_id res chain seq x y z
N MET A 1 6.89 -18.05 -71.52
CA MET A 1 5.41 -18.16 -71.53
C MET A 1 4.92 -17.81 -70.14
N SER A 2 4.36 -16.61 -69.97
CA SER A 2 3.69 -16.25 -68.71
C SER A 2 2.28 -16.84 -68.77
N HIS A 3 2.03 -17.87 -67.96
CA HIS A 3 0.67 -18.38 -67.75
C HIS A 3 -0.08 -17.35 -66.90
N TYR A 4 -0.88 -16.51 -67.54
CA TYR A 4 -1.89 -15.73 -66.83
C TYR A 4 -2.98 -16.70 -66.39
N THR A 5 -3.11 -16.90 -65.08
CA THR A 5 -4.24 -17.60 -64.48
C THR A 5 -5.48 -16.71 -64.56
N GLU A 6 -6.52 -17.18 -65.27
CA GLU A 6 -7.80 -16.49 -65.29
C GLU A 6 -8.44 -16.55 -63.90
N LEU A 7 -8.82 -15.38 -63.39
CA LEU A 7 -9.52 -15.25 -62.11
C LEU A 7 -10.89 -15.94 -62.18
N SER A 8 -11.20 -16.69 -61.12
CA SER A 8 -12.48 -17.38 -60.97
C SER A 8 -13.66 -16.38 -60.86
N PRO A 9 -14.89 -16.78 -61.21
CA PRO A 9 -16.08 -15.93 -61.08
C PRO A 9 -16.28 -15.38 -59.66
N GLN A 10 -15.90 -16.15 -58.64
CA GLN A 10 -16.01 -15.76 -57.22
C GLN A 10 -15.01 -14.64 -56.86
N GLU A 11 -13.81 -14.68 -57.41
CA GLU A 11 -12.78 -13.65 -57.20
C GLU A 11 -13.15 -12.34 -57.90
N LYS A 12 -13.68 -12.42 -59.13
CA LYS A 12 -14.20 -11.26 -59.87
C LYS A 12 -15.33 -10.55 -59.10
N GLY A 13 -16.25 -11.32 -58.52
CA GLY A 13 -17.33 -10.78 -57.68
C GLY A 13 -16.83 -10.05 -56.43
N LYS A 14 -15.82 -10.59 -55.74
CA LYS A 14 -15.21 -9.95 -54.57
C LYS A 14 -14.49 -8.64 -54.94
N ILE A 15 -13.77 -8.61 -56.06
CA ILE A 15 -13.08 -7.42 -56.55
C ILE A 15 -14.09 -6.30 -56.86
N LEU A 16 -15.18 -6.62 -57.56
CA LEU A 16 -16.24 -5.64 -57.86
C LEU A 16 -16.91 -5.11 -56.59
N ALA A 17 -17.24 -5.98 -55.63
CA ALA A 17 -17.82 -5.58 -54.35
C ALA A 17 -16.87 -4.67 -53.54
N PHE A 18 -15.57 -4.94 -53.60
CA PHE A 18 -14.55 -4.12 -52.96
C PHE A 18 -14.42 -2.73 -53.63
N ILE A 19 -14.42 -2.67 -54.96
CA ILE A 19 -14.38 -1.41 -55.72
C ILE A 19 -15.61 -0.55 -55.41
N ASP A 20 -16.80 -1.15 -55.37
CA ASP A 20 -18.04 -0.42 -55.06
C ASP A 20 -18.06 0.09 -53.61
N LYS A 21 -17.56 -0.70 -52.66
CA LYS A 21 -17.37 -0.27 -51.27
C LYS A 21 -16.41 0.91 -51.17
N TYR A 22 -15.30 0.86 -51.90
CA TYR A 22 -14.29 1.92 -51.90
C TYR A 22 -14.82 3.21 -52.55
N LYS A 23 -15.53 3.11 -53.68
CA LYS A 23 -16.19 4.26 -54.33
C LYS A 23 -17.20 4.98 -53.41
N LYS A 24 -17.87 4.24 -52.51
CA LYS A 24 -18.88 4.80 -51.59
C LYS A 24 -18.30 5.37 -50.31
N THR A 25 -17.29 4.72 -49.71
CA THR A 25 -16.81 5.07 -48.36
C THR A 25 -15.39 5.65 -48.33
N GLY A 26 -14.61 5.52 -49.42
CA GLY A 26 -13.21 5.92 -49.48
C GLY A 26 -12.26 5.08 -48.61
N LYS A 27 -12.75 4.04 -47.93
CA LYS A 27 -11.98 3.21 -47.00
C LYS A 27 -11.77 1.81 -47.56
N THR A 28 -10.53 1.31 -47.46
CA THR A 28 -10.17 -0.08 -47.81
C THR A 28 -10.35 -1.04 -46.63
N GLU A 29 -10.43 -0.50 -45.42
CA GLU A 29 -10.56 -1.24 -44.16
C GLU A 29 -11.88 -1.99 -44.07
N ASN A 30 -11.88 -3.18 -43.47
CA ASN A 30 -13.12 -3.89 -43.15
C ASN A 30 -13.88 -3.14 -42.05
N LEU A 31 -15.20 -3.04 -42.22
CA LEU A 31 -16.05 -2.54 -41.13
C LEU A 31 -16.02 -3.57 -40.00
N SER A 32 -15.98 -3.07 -38.76
CA SER A 32 -16.14 -3.92 -37.59
C SER A 32 -17.46 -4.69 -37.71
N HIS A 33 -17.40 -6.01 -37.55
CA HIS A 33 -18.62 -6.81 -37.48
C HIS A 33 -19.45 -6.35 -36.29
N SER A 34 -20.78 -6.28 -36.46
CA SER A 34 -21.70 -6.16 -35.35
C SER A 34 -21.47 -7.35 -34.43
N GLY A 35 -20.92 -7.09 -33.25
CA GLY A 35 -20.70 -8.13 -32.24
C GLY A 35 -22.02 -8.71 -31.74
N GLN A 36 -21.91 -9.78 -30.95
CA GLN A 36 -23.03 -10.28 -30.17
C GLN A 36 -23.50 -9.21 -29.16
N PRO A 37 -24.81 -9.04 -28.92
CA PRO A 37 -25.30 -8.15 -27.87
C PRO A 37 -24.65 -8.48 -26.52
N SER A 38 -24.18 -7.44 -25.83
CA SER A 38 -23.64 -7.56 -24.47
C SER A 38 -24.68 -8.18 -23.55
N ALA A 39 -24.26 -9.13 -22.70
CA ALA A 39 -25.14 -9.77 -21.72
C ALA A 39 -25.68 -8.79 -20.66
N LEU A 40 -25.01 -7.64 -20.49
CA LEU A 40 -25.47 -6.53 -19.66
C LEU A 40 -25.75 -5.30 -20.53
N ASN A 41 -26.88 -4.64 -20.29
CA ASN A 41 -27.18 -3.32 -20.84
C ASN A 41 -26.47 -2.21 -20.04
N ASP A 42 -26.44 -0.99 -20.57
CA ASP A 42 -25.68 0.11 -19.95
C ASP A 42 -26.21 0.50 -18.56
N ASN A 43 -27.52 0.39 -18.33
CA ASN A 43 -28.10 0.63 -17.01
C ASN A 43 -27.65 -0.43 -16.00
N GLU A 44 -27.59 -1.70 -16.41
CA GLU A 44 -27.11 -2.80 -15.57
C GLU A 44 -25.61 -2.67 -15.26
N LYS A 45 -24.79 -2.27 -16.25
CA LYS A 45 -23.36 -1.97 -16.04
C LYS A 45 -23.19 -0.85 -15.03
N ASN A 46 -23.93 0.25 -15.19
CA ASN A 46 -23.89 1.38 -14.27
C ASN A 46 -24.37 1.00 -12.86
N ALA A 47 -25.42 0.18 -12.75
CA ALA A 47 -25.89 -0.33 -11.47
C ALA A 47 -24.82 -1.19 -10.78
N LEU A 48 -24.16 -2.07 -11.52
CA LEU A 48 -23.06 -2.90 -11.03
C LEU A 48 -21.89 -2.06 -10.52
N ILE A 49 -21.44 -1.07 -11.30
CA ILE A 49 -20.33 -0.17 -10.94
C ILE A 49 -20.67 0.63 -9.68
N ASN A 50 -21.86 1.21 -9.61
CA ASN A 50 -22.29 2.01 -8.47
C ASN A 50 -22.38 1.16 -7.19
N GLU A 51 -22.91 -0.06 -7.29
CA GLU A 51 -23.07 -0.94 -6.13
C GLU A 51 -21.73 -1.42 -5.58
N VAL A 52 -20.80 -1.84 -6.46
CA VAL A 52 -19.44 -2.24 -6.06
C VAL A 52 -18.65 -1.08 -5.47
N THR A 53 -18.80 0.13 -6.02
CA THR A 53 -18.11 1.33 -5.51
C THR A 53 -18.62 1.72 -4.12
N LYS A 54 -19.92 1.57 -3.88
CA LYS A 54 -20.54 1.84 -2.58
C LYS A 54 -20.17 0.78 -1.54
N ASN A 55 -20.22 -0.49 -1.92
CA ASN A 55 -20.02 -1.64 -1.03
C ASN A 55 -18.77 -2.45 -1.45
N ARG A 56 -17.60 -1.80 -1.40
CA ARG A 56 -16.31 -2.33 -1.88
C ARG A 56 -15.83 -3.67 -1.30
N HIS A 57 -16.48 -4.19 -0.25
CA HIS A 57 -16.15 -5.47 0.39
C HIS A 57 -17.19 -6.56 0.12
N GLU A 58 -18.28 -6.24 -0.57
CA GLU A 58 -19.33 -7.20 -0.91
C GLU A 58 -18.79 -8.15 -2.00
N PRO A 59 -18.92 -9.48 -1.83
CA PRO A 59 -18.45 -10.42 -2.84
C PRO A 59 -19.30 -10.28 -4.11
N LEU A 60 -18.63 -10.33 -5.28
CA LEU A 60 -19.24 -10.00 -6.57
C LEU A 60 -20.49 -10.84 -6.90
N HIS A 61 -20.56 -12.10 -6.46
CA HIS A 61 -21.74 -12.94 -6.68
C HIS A 61 -22.98 -12.44 -5.91
N GLU A 62 -22.80 -11.90 -4.70
CA GLU A 62 -23.91 -11.30 -3.94
C GLU A 62 -24.41 -10.03 -4.62
N VAL A 63 -23.50 -9.21 -5.16
CA VAL A 63 -23.86 -8.02 -5.93
C VAL A 63 -24.69 -8.39 -7.17
N ILE A 64 -24.30 -9.44 -7.90
CA ILE A 64 -25.04 -9.96 -9.06
C ILE A 64 -26.44 -10.40 -8.64
N ASN A 65 -26.57 -11.15 -7.54
CA ASN A 65 -27.84 -11.65 -7.02
C ASN A 65 -28.76 -10.50 -6.58
N LYS A 66 -28.20 -9.52 -5.86
CA LYS A 66 -28.90 -8.34 -5.34
C LYS A 66 -29.48 -7.47 -6.45
N LEU A 67 -28.70 -7.27 -7.51
CA LEU A 67 -29.10 -6.53 -8.70
C LEU A 67 -29.93 -7.38 -9.68
N LYS A 68 -30.12 -8.67 -9.38
CA LYS A 68 -30.83 -9.64 -10.23
C LYS A 68 -30.31 -9.67 -11.67
N LEU A 69 -29.00 -9.53 -11.83
CA LEU A 69 -28.36 -9.49 -13.15
C LEU A 69 -28.31 -10.89 -13.75
N SER A 70 -28.78 -11.03 -15.00
CA SER A 70 -28.68 -12.27 -15.76
C SER A 70 -27.29 -12.42 -16.41
N CYS A 71 -26.23 -12.38 -15.61
CA CYS A 71 -24.86 -12.50 -16.12
C CYS A 71 -23.99 -13.45 -15.30
N SER A 72 -22.93 -13.96 -15.91
CA SER A 72 -21.93 -14.76 -15.22
C SER A 72 -21.01 -13.86 -14.37
N LEU A 73 -20.40 -14.45 -13.35
CA LEU A 73 -19.39 -13.76 -12.54
C LEU A 73 -18.23 -13.22 -13.40
N THR A 74 -17.83 -13.95 -14.44
CA THR A 74 -16.79 -13.52 -15.39
C THR A 74 -17.21 -12.27 -16.15
N THR A 75 -18.46 -12.21 -16.62
CA THR A 75 -19.01 -11.04 -17.34
C THR A 75 -19.04 -9.81 -16.44
N ALA A 76 -19.54 -9.97 -15.21
CA ALA A 76 -19.56 -8.89 -14.23
C ALA A 76 -18.14 -8.41 -13.90
N LYS A 77 -17.20 -9.34 -13.73
CA LYS A 77 -15.79 -9.02 -13.48
C LYS A 77 -15.17 -8.25 -14.65
N GLN A 78 -15.38 -8.70 -15.89
CA GLN A 78 -14.87 -8.01 -17.08
C GLN A 78 -15.44 -6.60 -17.20
N THR A 79 -16.74 -6.43 -16.94
CA THR A 79 -17.39 -5.11 -16.92
C THR A 79 -16.73 -4.16 -15.92
N LEU A 80 -16.33 -4.67 -14.74
CA LEU A 80 -15.60 -3.89 -13.75
C LEU A 80 -14.16 -3.58 -14.21
N TYR A 81 -13.46 -4.54 -14.82
CA TYR A 81 -12.14 -4.31 -15.41
C TYR A 81 -12.15 -3.25 -16.51
N ASP A 82 -13.15 -3.28 -17.38
CA ASP A 82 -13.34 -2.30 -18.46
C ASP A 82 -13.63 -0.89 -17.88
N ALA A 83 -14.13 -0.81 -16.65
CA ALA A 83 -14.32 0.40 -15.87
C ALA A 83 -13.14 0.73 -14.93
N GLU A 84 -11.98 0.08 -15.11
CA GLU A 84 -10.76 0.25 -14.29
C GLU A 84 -10.94 -0.09 -12.79
N ILE A 85 -11.93 -0.92 -12.46
CA ILE A 85 -12.21 -1.38 -11.09
C ILE A 85 -11.61 -2.76 -10.89
N HIS A 86 -10.60 -2.83 -10.03
CA HIS A 86 -9.88 -4.05 -9.71
C HIS A 86 -10.12 -4.49 -8.25
N SER A 87 -10.22 -5.80 -8.03
CA SER A 87 -10.25 -6.37 -6.69
C SER A 87 -8.83 -6.42 -6.10
N HIS A 88 -8.66 -5.89 -4.89
CA HIS A 88 -7.41 -5.96 -4.14
C HIS A 88 -7.65 -6.53 -2.73
N ILE A 89 -6.64 -7.22 -2.20
CA ILE A 89 -6.64 -7.66 -0.80
C ILE A 89 -6.32 -6.44 0.07
N ALA A 90 -7.24 -6.09 0.97
CA ALA A 90 -7.02 -5.01 1.91
C ALA A 90 -5.85 -5.37 2.87
N THR A 91 -4.89 -4.46 3.00
CA THR A 91 -3.80 -4.61 3.98
C THR A 91 -4.36 -4.59 5.40
N LYS A 92 -3.90 -5.51 6.27
CA LYS A 92 -4.19 -5.44 7.70
C LYS A 92 -3.60 -4.14 8.26
N LYS A 93 -4.45 -3.24 8.76
CA LYS A 93 -4.04 -1.99 9.41
C LYS A 93 -4.42 -2.05 10.89
N PRO A 94 -3.56 -1.55 11.80
CA PRO A 94 -3.96 -1.42 13.20
C PRO A 94 -5.15 -0.46 13.29
N PHE A 95 -6.07 -0.74 14.21
CA PHE A 95 -7.18 0.15 14.47
C PHE A 95 -6.69 1.44 15.12
N ILE A 96 -7.02 2.58 14.52
CA ILE A 96 -6.69 3.91 15.05
C ILE A 96 -7.98 4.54 15.57
N SER A 97 -8.03 4.80 16.87
CA SER A 97 -9.16 5.51 17.47
C SER A 97 -9.22 6.95 16.98
N LYS A 98 -10.41 7.58 17.04
CA LYS A 98 -10.57 9.01 16.68
C LYS A 98 -9.59 9.91 17.45
N ARG A 99 -9.39 9.62 18.74
CA ARG A 99 -8.44 10.33 19.60
C ARG A 99 -7.00 10.24 19.05
N HIS A 100 -6.55 9.04 18.69
CA HIS A 100 -5.21 8.85 18.14
C HIS A 100 -5.07 9.50 16.76
N ALA A 101 -6.08 9.39 15.90
CA ALA A 101 -6.08 10.03 14.59
C ALA A 101 -5.95 11.55 14.70
N SER A 102 -6.73 12.19 15.58
CA SER A 102 -6.61 13.63 15.85
C SER A 102 -5.23 14.00 16.38
N ALA A 103 -4.67 13.21 17.31
CA ALA A 103 -3.32 13.45 17.84
C ALA A 103 -2.24 13.34 16.75
N CYS A 104 -2.34 12.36 15.85
CA CYS A 104 -1.45 12.21 14.71
C CYS A 104 -1.54 13.43 13.77
N ILE A 105 -2.75 13.89 13.42
CA ILE A 105 -2.95 15.07 12.57
C ILE A 105 -2.32 16.30 13.22
N SER A 106 -2.61 16.57 14.50
CA SER A 106 -2.03 17.71 15.21
C SER A 106 -0.49 17.65 15.29
N TRP A 107 0.08 16.45 15.44
CA TRP A 107 1.53 16.27 15.42
C TRP A 107 2.11 16.58 14.02
N CYS A 108 1.49 16.08 12.96
CA CYS A 108 1.90 16.37 11.59
C CYS A 108 1.81 17.87 11.29
N GLU A 109 0.70 18.53 11.64
CA GLU A 109 0.54 19.97 11.46
C GLU A 109 1.60 20.78 12.21
N LYS A 110 1.94 20.38 13.45
CA LYS A 110 2.98 21.02 14.25
C LYS A 110 4.36 20.97 13.59
N TYR A 111 4.66 19.90 12.85
CA TYR A 111 5.99 19.65 12.29
C TYR A 111 6.03 19.69 10.76
N LYS A 112 4.96 20.11 10.08
CA LYS A 112 4.88 20.13 8.61
C LYS A 112 5.96 20.96 7.93
N GLU A 113 6.39 22.05 8.58
CA GLU A 113 7.45 22.94 8.07
C GLU A 113 8.87 22.44 8.39
N LYS A 114 9.02 21.33 9.13
CA LYS A 114 10.35 20.78 9.40
C LYS A 114 10.94 20.21 8.12
N THR A 115 12.10 20.73 7.75
CA THR A 115 12.89 20.26 6.61
C THR A 115 13.69 19.01 6.96
N ALA A 116 14.24 18.32 5.95
CA ALA A 116 15.17 17.21 6.16
C ALA A 116 16.35 17.59 7.08
N ARG A 117 16.86 18.82 7.01
CA ARG A 117 17.92 19.33 7.89
C ARG A 117 17.51 19.38 9.37
N ASN A 118 16.22 19.52 9.65
CA ASN A 118 15.71 19.45 11.02
C ASN A 118 15.60 17.99 11.50
N TRP A 119 15.23 17.07 10.61
CA TRP A 119 15.06 15.65 10.94
C TRP A 119 16.38 14.91 11.13
N VAL A 120 17.46 15.28 10.42
CA VAL A 120 18.80 14.70 10.61
C VAL A 120 19.43 15.03 11.98
N GLN A 121 18.79 15.89 12.79
CA GLN A 121 19.22 16.24 14.14
C GLN A 121 18.26 15.67 15.21
N VAL A 122 17.41 14.71 14.84
CA VAL A 122 16.53 13.99 15.78
C VAL A 122 17.08 12.58 15.98
N ILE A 123 17.36 12.22 17.24
CA ILE A 123 17.67 10.85 17.63
C ILE A 123 16.34 10.13 17.77
N PHE A 124 16.11 9.16 16.88
CA PHE A 124 14.99 8.24 16.94
C PHE A 124 15.42 7.01 17.72
N SER A 125 14.57 6.54 18.64
CA SER A 125 14.76 5.26 19.31
C SER A 125 13.48 4.43 19.30
N ASP A 126 13.64 3.11 19.32
CA ASP A 126 12.53 2.19 19.53
C ASP A 126 13.02 0.89 20.18
N GLU A 127 12.06 0.10 20.66
CA GLU A 127 12.28 -1.25 21.15
C GLU A 127 11.69 -2.25 20.15
N SER A 128 12.48 -3.23 19.74
CA SER A 128 12.05 -4.29 18.81
C SER A 128 12.22 -5.67 19.43
N SER A 129 11.26 -6.56 19.17
CA SER A 129 11.35 -7.98 19.53
C SER A 129 11.85 -8.78 18.34
N ILE A 130 12.93 -9.53 18.52
CA ILE A 130 13.55 -10.37 17.49
C ILE A 130 13.32 -11.84 17.84
N GLU A 131 12.66 -12.57 16.94
CA GLU A 131 12.40 -14.01 17.11
C GLU A 131 13.69 -14.82 16.90
N ILE A 132 13.99 -15.72 17.85
CA ILE A 132 15.16 -16.60 17.82
C ILE A 132 14.69 -18.02 17.52
N GLY A 133 14.54 -18.33 16.23
CA GLY A 133 14.21 -19.66 15.74
C GLY A 133 12.75 -19.82 15.31
N LYS A 134 12.44 -20.92 14.60
CA LYS A 134 11.14 -21.16 13.97
C LYS A 134 10.11 -21.87 14.87
N HIS A 135 10.53 -22.49 15.97
CA HIS A 135 9.70 -23.43 16.75
C HIS A 135 9.55 -23.06 18.23
N ASP A 136 10.59 -22.51 18.84
CA ASP A 136 10.51 -22.01 20.20
C ASP A 136 10.11 -20.54 20.11
N GLN A 137 9.00 -20.14 20.74
CA GLN A 137 8.52 -18.74 20.83
C GLN A 137 9.45 -17.86 21.69
N LYS A 138 10.77 -18.04 21.55
CA LYS A 138 11.81 -17.27 22.20
C LYS A 138 12.04 -16.04 21.35
N SER A 139 11.84 -14.88 21.96
CA SER A 139 12.19 -13.62 21.35
C SER A 139 13.08 -12.84 22.31
N VAL A 140 14.00 -12.08 21.75
CA VAL A 140 14.85 -11.17 22.52
C VAL A 140 14.48 -9.75 22.17
N MET A 141 14.31 -8.94 23.21
CA MET A 141 14.02 -7.53 23.07
C MET A 141 15.33 -6.75 22.93
N VAL A 142 15.34 -5.83 21.98
CA VAL A 142 16.48 -4.96 21.69
C VAL A 142 16.00 -3.53 21.74
N TRP A 143 16.77 -2.66 22.38
CA TRP A 143 16.63 -1.22 22.28
C TRP A 143 17.67 -0.70 21.28
N GLU A 144 17.25 0.17 20.37
CA GLU A 144 18.15 0.81 19.42
C GLU A 144 17.83 2.29 19.23
N CYS A 145 18.83 3.05 18.80
CA CYS A 145 18.62 4.42 18.36
C CYS A 145 19.54 4.82 17.21
N PHE A 146 19.16 5.86 16.47
CA PHE A 146 19.95 6.42 15.38
C PHE A 146 19.60 7.89 15.15
N VAL A 147 20.45 8.62 14.42
CA VAL A 147 20.21 10.02 14.03
C VAL A 147 20.70 10.29 12.62
N GLY A 148 19.80 10.75 11.74
CA GLY A 148 20.12 10.93 10.33
C GLY A 148 20.68 9.64 9.71
N GLY A 149 21.96 9.66 9.32
CA GLY A 149 22.67 8.49 8.80
C GLY A 149 23.60 7.79 9.81
N ILE A 150 23.65 8.26 11.06
CA ILE A 150 24.55 7.74 12.10
C ILE A 150 23.79 6.71 12.93
N LYS A 151 24.28 5.46 12.92
CA LYS A 151 23.77 4.39 13.78
C LYS A 151 24.22 4.62 15.22
N GLY A 152 23.28 4.56 16.15
CA GLY A 152 23.56 4.56 17.57
C GLY A 152 23.72 3.14 18.13
N PRO A 153 23.74 3.02 19.46
CA PRO A 153 23.85 1.73 20.13
C PRO A 153 22.64 0.82 19.82
N LEU A 154 22.92 -0.47 19.71
CA LEU A 154 21.94 -1.56 19.67
C LEU A 154 22.18 -2.42 20.90
N ILE A 155 21.21 -2.43 21.82
CA ILE A 155 21.36 -2.97 23.17
C ILE A 155 20.37 -4.10 23.36
N PHE A 156 20.89 -5.29 23.61
CA PHE A 156 20.07 -6.40 24.07
C PHE A 156 19.54 -6.09 25.46
N CYS A 157 18.23 -6.10 25.61
CA CYS A 157 17.57 -5.93 26.88
C CYS A 157 17.59 -7.29 27.60
N GLU A 158 18.74 -7.62 28.17
CA GLU A 158 18.94 -8.87 28.91
C GLU A 158 18.12 -8.87 30.19
N ASN A 159 17.23 -9.86 30.32
CA ASN A 159 16.63 -10.20 31.59
C ASN A 159 17.39 -11.37 32.18
N LYS A 160 17.74 -11.29 33.47
CA LYS A 160 18.43 -12.39 34.18
C LYS A 160 17.65 -13.71 34.14
N GLU A 161 16.36 -13.69 33.80
CA GLU A 161 15.46 -14.85 33.83
C GLU A 161 14.58 -14.98 32.56
N GLY A 162 15.00 -14.42 31.42
CA GLY A 162 14.46 -14.75 30.09
C GLY A 162 13.03 -14.32 29.73
N ASN A 163 12.21 -13.87 30.69
CA ASN A 163 10.79 -13.55 30.47
C ASN A 163 10.32 -12.20 31.03
N GLU A 164 11.21 -11.38 31.60
CA GLU A 164 10.81 -10.10 32.21
C GLU A 164 10.57 -9.01 31.15
N LYS A 165 9.50 -8.22 31.27
CA LYS A 165 9.30 -7.08 30.35
C LYS A 165 10.24 -5.95 30.76
N ILE A 166 10.78 -5.19 29.80
CA ILE A 166 11.51 -3.95 30.11
C ILE A 166 10.62 -3.09 31.01
N ASN A 167 11.18 -2.70 32.16
CA ASN A 167 10.56 -1.76 33.07
C ASN A 167 11.26 -0.39 32.98
N SER A 168 10.66 0.62 33.59
CA SER A 168 11.17 2.00 33.53
C SER A 168 12.57 2.17 34.12
N ASN A 169 12.95 1.40 35.14
CA ASN A 169 14.28 1.48 35.73
C ASN A 169 15.36 0.90 34.79
N THR A 170 15.07 -0.23 34.16
CA THR A 170 15.93 -0.80 33.10
C THR A 170 16.05 0.19 31.94
N TYR A 171 14.94 0.79 31.52
CA TYR A 171 14.93 1.79 30.47
C TYR A 171 15.81 3.00 30.79
N VAL A 172 15.65 3.60 31.98
CA VAL A 172 16.48 4.73 32.43
C VAL A 172 17.97 4.37 32.50
N ARG A 173 18.31 3.14 32.89
CA ARG A 173 19.70 2.66 32.84
C ARG A 173 20.23 2.60 31.41
N ILE A 174 19.43 2.13 30.45
CA ILE A 174 19.80 2.11 29.04
C ILE A 174 20.05 3.53 28.54
N LEU A 175 19.14 4.48 28.82
CA LEU A 175 19.31 5.87 28.41
C LEU A 175 20.59 6.49 28.99
N ASN A 176 20.82 6.33 30.30
CA ASN A 176 21.99 6.88 30.96
C ASN A 176 23.31 6.29 30.44
N LYS A 177 23.33 4.97 30.22
CA LYS A 177 24.56 4.26 29.82
C LYS A 177 24.85 4.38 28.33
N HIS A 178 23.83 4.51 27.48
CA HIS A 178 23.98 4.38 26.03
C HIS A 178 23.49 5.60 25.26
N LEU A 179 22.31 6.16 25.59
CA LEU A 179 21.80 7.33 24.89
C LEU A 179 22.61 8.60 25.19
N HIS A 180 22.92 8.89 26.45
CA HIS A 180 23.64 10.12 26.80
C HIS A 180 25.03 10.23 26.15
N PRO A 181 25.90 9.19 26.18
CA PRO A 181 27.18 9.23 25.47
C PRO A 181 27.01 9.37 23.96
N PHE A 182 26.01 8.71 23.38
CA PHE A 182 25.71 8.82 21.96
C PHE A 182 25.25 10.24 21.59
N HIS A 183 24.38 10.85 22.40
CA HIS A 183 23.92 12.22 22.21
C HIS A 183 25.08 13.21 22.23
N HIS A 184 26.01 13.08 23.18
CA HIS A 184 27.22 13.89 23.24
C HIS A 184 28.05 13.77 21.95
N THR A 185 28.31 12.53 21.52
CA THR A 185 29.06 12.24 20.29
C THR A 185 28.39 12.89 19.07
N VAL A 186 27.06 12.80 18.98
CA VAL A 186 26.29 13.42 17.90
C VAL A 186 26.42 14.94 17.95
N CYS A 187 26.33 15.55 19.13
CA CYS A 187 26.47 17.00 19.28
C CYS A 187 27.85 17.50 18.86
N GLU A 188 28.92 16.76 19.21
CA GLU A 188 30.28 17.08 18.79
C GLU A 188 30.45 16.95 17.27
N LEU A 189 29.93 15.87 16.67
CA LEU A 189 30.06 15.61 15.24
C LEU A 189 29.25 16.57 14.37
N THR A 190 28.03 16.92 14.80
CA THR A 190 27.15 17.79 14.00
C THR A 190 27.24 19.27 14.38
N GLY A 191 27.93 19.58 15.49
CA GLY A 191 28.02 20.93 16.06
C GLY A 191 26.67 21.47 16.57
N LYS A 192 25.66 20.60 16.75
CA LYS A 192 24.29 20.98 17.12
C LYS A 192 23.69 20.01 18.12
N ALA A 193 22.92 20.55 19.06
CA ALA A 193 22.16 19.75 20.00
C ALA A 193 21.14 18.86 19.27
N ALA A 194 21.12 17.56 19.58
CA ALA A 194 20.13 16.63 19.06
C ALA A 194 18.85 16.63 19.91
N THR A 195 17.69 16.49 19.25
CA THR A 195 16.40 16.25 19.93
C THR A 195 16.19 14.75 20.05
N PHE A 196 15.81 14.26 21.23
CA PHE A 196 15.47 12.85 21.42
C PHE A 196 13.98 12.60 21.16
N GLN A 197 13.66 11.52 20.43
CA GLN A 197 12.31 11.07 20.16
C GLN A 197 12.13 9.60 20.51
N GLN A 198 11.12 9.33 21.34
CA GLN A 198 10.68 8.01 21.77
C GLN A 198 9.15 7.88 21.61
N ASN A 199 8.63 6.66 21.72
CA ASN A 199 7.19 6.40 21.69
C ASN A 199 6.53 6.70 23.06
N ASN A 200 5.20 6.64 23.12
CA ASN A 200 4.43 6.92 24.36
C ASN A 200 4.14 5.66 25.19
N ALA A 201 5.00 4.64 25.15
CA ALA A 201 4.83 3.45 25.99
C ALA A 201 4.78 3.84 27.47
N SER A 202 4.04 3.08 28.27
CA SER A 202 3.83 3.38 29.69
C SER A 202 5.16 3.56 30.43
N ILE A 203 6.15 2.73 30.11
CA ILE A 203 7.50 2.79 30.70
C ILE A 203 8.21 4.13 30.46
N HIS A 204 7.96 4.80 29.33
CA HIS A 204 8.54 6.10 28.97
C HIS A 204 7.82 7.28 29.64
N THR A 205 6.61 7.04 30.15
CA THR A 205 5.76 8.10 30.70
C THR A 205 5.76 8.16 32.23
N THR A 206 6.47 7.24 32.89
CA THR A 206 6.58 7.18 34.36
C THR A 206 7.37 8.39 34.89
N LYS A 207 7.21 8.69 36.20
CA LYS A 207 7.93 9.79 36.85
C LYS A 207 9.45 9.60 36.74
N ILE A 208 9.93 8.41 37.10
CA ILE A 208 11.35 8.04 37.09
C ILE A 208 12.00 8.22 35.70
N THR A 209 11.23 8.08 34.61
CA THR A 209 11.76 8.26 33.24
C THR A 209 11.71 9.70 32.75
N LYS A 210 10.90 10.55 33.38
CA LYS A 210 10.77 11.99 33.04
C LYS A 210 11.68 12.88 33.86
N ASP A 211 12.06 12.42 35.05
CA ASP A 211 13.04 13.04 35.94
C ASP A 211 14.46 12.96 35.34
#